data_AF-A0A261C4S9-F1
#
_entry.id   AF-A0A261C4S9-F1
#
_cell.length_a   1.000
_cell.length_b   1.000
_cell.length_c   1.000
_cell.angle_alpha   90.00
_cell.angle_beta   90.00
_cell.angle_gamma   90.00
#
_symmetry.space_group_name_H-M   'P 1'
#
loop_
_entity.id
_entity.type
_entity.pdbx_description
1 polymer ?
#
loop_
_entity_poly.entity_id
_entity_poly.type
_entity_poly.pdbx_seq_one_letter_code
_entity_poly.pdbx_strand_id
1 'polypeptide(L)'
;MESDLSGISNENQISWFGFSAISFSDCVFNAYVDTWKEVCNEEFKHSLKNMTDKDRLALLSFPFTDKTVEKSFKMMKRYCVTEIFKIPTTVTLPECKKMLLASTKDTKNQSKAEKEFAAKLERIRLLRIKILQKQNEIDSINEATEVLHIMEKGQEQLIKQSKVVPKSPNRLMSPV
;
A
#
# COMPACT_ATOMS: atom_id res chain seq x y z
N MET A 1 8.01 1.70 -29.64
CA MET A 1 8.52 0.37 -30.00
C MET A 1 8.01 -0.55 -28.92
N GLU A 2 6.92 -1.26 -29.17
CA GLU A 2 6.37 -2.21 -28.20
C GLU A 2 7.38 -3.35 -28.03
N SER A 3 7.69 -3.68 -26.79
CA SER A 3 8.59 -4.79 -26.44
C SER A 3 8.03 -6.10 -27.01
N ASP A 4 8.82 -6.87 -27.75
CA ASP A 4 8.48 -8.22 -28.27
C ASP A 4 8.12 -9.25 -27.16
N LEU A 5 8.09 -8.80 -25.89
CA LEU A 5 7.74 -9.57 -24.71
C LEU A 5 6.40 -9.13 -24.09
N SER A 6 5.65 -8.20 -24.72
CA SER A 6 4.33 -7.76 -24.27
C SER A 6 3.30 -8.89 -24.44
N GLY A 7 3.18 -9.74 -23.43
CA GLY A 7 2.19 -10.83 -23.41
C GLY A 7 2.59 -12.04 -22.59
N ILE A 8 3.85 -12.14 -22.16
CA ILE A 8 4.28 -13.18 -21.21
C ILE A 8 4.04 -12.64 -19.81
N SER A 9 2.94 -13.07 -19.18
CA SER A 9 2.69 -12.79 -17.76
C SER A 9 3.85 -13.38 -16.94
N ASN A 10 4.67 -12.49 -16.36
CA ASN A 10 5.78 -12.85 -15.49
C ASN A 10 5.31 -13.28 -14.09
N GLU A 11 4.01 -13.17 -13.78
CA GLU A 11 3.48 -13.37 -12.43
C GLU A 11 3.67 -14.81 -11.95
N ASN A 12 3.45 -15.80 -12.83
CA ASN A 12 3.69 -17.21 -12.50
C ASN A 12 5.20 -17.48 -12.30
N GLN A 13 6.06 -16.83 -13.09
CA GLN A 13 7.51 -16.97 -12.95
C GLN A 13 7.98 -16.40 -11.62
N ILE A 14 7.52 -15.19 -11.28
CA ILE A 14 7.87 -14.54 -10.02
C ILE A 14 7.33 -15.34 -8.83
N SER A 15 6.09 -15.84 -8.91
CA SER A 15 5.49 -16.64 -7.84
C SER A 15 6.26 -17.93 -7.58
N TRP A 16 6.85 -18.54 -8.61
CA TRP A 16 7.54 -19.83 -8.48
C TRP A 16 9.05 -19.67 -8.21
N PHE A 17 9.72 -18.82 -8.99
CA PHE A 17 11.17 -18.63 -8.91
C PHE A 17 11.58 -17.49 -7.97
N GLY A 18 10.66 -16.62 -7.56
CA GLY A 18 10.96 -15.41 -6.78
C GLY A 18 11.55 -14.26 -7.60
N PHE A 19 11.73 -14.44 -8.90
CA PHE A 19 12.24 -13.43 -9.84
C PHE A 19 11.67 -13.66 -11.25
N SER A 20 11.83 -12.67 -12.13
CA SER A 20 11.44 -12.80 -13.54
C SER A 20 12.61 -13.25 -14.41
N ALA A 21 12.33 -13.98 -15.49
CA ALA A 21 13.36 -14.38 -16.46
C ALA A 21 14.13 -13.18 -17.05
N ILE A 22 13.43 -12.06 -17.24
CA ILE A 22 14.00 -10.79 -17.71
C ILE A 22 15.01 -10.26 -16.70
N SER A 23 14.59 -10.10 -15.43
CA SER A 23 15.48 -9.61 -14.36
C SER A 23 16.71 -10.49 -14.17
N PHE A 24 16.56 -11.81 -14.26
CA PHE A 24 17.70 -12.72 -14.23
C PHE A 24 18.68 -12.45 -15.37
N SER A 25 18.17 -12.35 -16.60
CA SER A 25 19.00 -12.14 -17.79
C SER A 25 19.72 -10.77 -17.79
N ASP A 26 19.11 -9.75 -17.18
CA ASP A 26 19.74 -8.45 -16.95
C ASP A 26 20.85 -8.54 -15.91
N CYS A 27 20.66 -9.28 -14.82
CA CYS A 27 21.71 -9.55 -13.84
C CYS A 27 22.93 -10.25 -14.47
N VAL A 28 22.71 -11.24 -15.34
CA VAL A 28 23.80 -11.92 -16.06
C VAL A 28 24.56 -10.96 -16.97
N PHE A 29 23.85 -10.08 -17.69
CA PHE A 29 24.49 -9.07 -18.52
C PHE A 29 25.32 -8.09 -17.69
N ASN A 30 24.79 -7.62 -16.56
CA ASN A 30 25.53 -6.72 -15.68
C ASN A 30 26.77 -7.38 -15.09
N ALA A 31 26.67 -8.65 -14.66
CA ALA A 31 27.82 -9.40 -14.19
C ALA A 31 28.90 -9.53 -15.27
N TYR A 32 28.52 -9.78 -16.53
CA TYR A 32 29.46 -9.79 -17.65
C TYR A 32 30.16 -8.44 -17.85
N VAL A 33 29.43 -7.33 -17.77
CA VAL A 33 29.98 -5.97 -17.89
C VAL A 33 30.96 -5.69 -16.74
N ASP A 34 30.60 -6.04 -15.51
CA ASP A 34 31.44 -5.82 -14.33
C ASP A 34 32.71 -6.66 -14.40
N THR A 35 32.61 -7.94 -14.78
CA THR A 35 33.78 -8.80 -14.99
C THR A 35 34.68 -8.27 -16.10
N TRP A 36 34.12 -7.77 -17.21
CA TRP A 36 34.93 -7.15 -18.26
C TRP A 36 35.69 -5.92 -17.74
N LYS A 37 35.02 -5.08 -16.96
CA LYS A 37 35.64 -3.91 -16.33
C LYS A 37 36.77 -4.31 -15.37
N GLU A 38 36.59 -5.36 -14.59
CA GLU A 38 37.62 -5.92 -13.72
C GLU A 38 38.84 -6.38 -14.53
N VAL A 39 38.62 -7.17 -15.58
CA VAL A 39 39.69 -7.62 -16.49
C VAL A 39 40.44 -6.44 -17.09
N CYS A 40 39.72 -5.40 -17.57
CA CYS A 40 40.37 -4.21 -18.09
C CYS A 40 41.23 -3.50 -17.03
N ASN A 41 40.74 -3.41 -15.80
CA ASN A 41 41.47 -2.77 -14.70
C ASN A 41 42.72 -3.55 -14.26
N GLU A 42 42.70 -4.87 -14.36
CA GLU A 42 43.84 -5.73 -14.03
C GLU A 42 44.88 -5.74 -15.15
N GLU A 43 44.48 -6.05 -16.38
CA GLU A 43 45.37 -6.20 -17.52
C GLU A 43 45.97 -4.87 -17.99
N PHE A 44 45.18 -3.80 -17.98
CA PHE A 44 45.61 -2.47 -18.45
C PHE A 44 45.93 -1.51 -17.30
N LYS A 45 46.13 -2.00 -16.07
CA LYS A 45 46.34 -1.18 -14.86
C LYS A 45 47.34 -0.02 -15.02
N HIS A 46 48.44 -0.28 -15.73
CA HIS A 46 49.48 0.72 -15.98
C HIS A 46 49.13 1.68 -17.12
N SER A 47 48.55 1.15 -18.21
CA SER A 47 48.14 1.92 -19.39
C SER A 47 46.94 2.82 -19.11
N LEU A 48 46.00 2.36 -18.26
CA LEU A 48 44.80 3.09 -17.86
C LEU A 48 45.13 4.43 -17.19
N LYS A 49 46.22 4.52 -16.42
CA LYS A 49 46.64 5.77 -15.75
C LYS A 49 46.99 6.87 -16.75
N ASN A 50 47.47 6.48 -17.93
CA ASN A 50 47.95 7.40 -18.96
C ASN A 50 46.94 7.62 -20.10
N MET A 51 45.82 6.90 -20.09
CA MET A 51 44.74 7.04 -21.08
C MET A 51 43.83 8.24 -20.77
N THR A 52 43.31 8.86 -21.84
CA THR A 52 42.23 9.85 -21.72
C THR A 52 40.92 9.14 -21.36
N ASP A 53 39.96 9.86 -20.78
CA ASP A 53 38.65 9.28 -20.42
C ASP A 53 37.90 8.73 -21.64
N LYS A 54 38.13 9.31 -22.82
CA LYS A 54 37.58 8.82 -24.09
C LYS A 54 38.15 7.44 -24.45
N ASP A 55 39.46 7.25 -24.28
CA ASP A 55 40.12 5.98 -24.59
C ASP A 55 39.76 4.89 -23.56
N ARG A 56 39.61 5.29 -22.29
CA ARG A 56 39.10 4.39 -21.24
C ARG A 56 37.69 3.93 -21.55
N LEU A 57 36.81 4.84 -21.97
CA LEU A 57 35.45 4.51 -22.35
C LEU A 57 35.42 3.58 -23.57
N ALA A 58 36.26 3.83 -24.57
CA ALA A 58 36.39 2.97 -25.75
C ALA A 58 36.83 1.55 -25.38
N LEU A 59 37.79 1.39 -24.47
CA LEU A 59 38.25 0.09 -23.97
C LEU A 59 37.15 -0.65 -23.21
N LEU A 60 36.47 0.03 -22.28
CA LEU A 60 35.39 -0.57 -21.49
C LEU A 60 34.17 -0.91 -22.35
N SER A 61 33.91 -0.14 -23.40
CA SER A 61 32.79 -0.41 -24.32
C SER A 61 33.15 -1.34 -25.48
N PHE A 62 34.42 -1.73 -25.64
CA PHE A 62 34.94 -2.43 -26.82
C PHE A 62 34.12 -3.67 -27.20
N PRO A 63 33.82 -4.63 -26.30
CA PRO A 63 33.04 -5.81 -26.66
C PRO A 63 31.61 -5.48 -27.09
N PHE A 64 31.06 -4.37 -26.61
CA PHE A 64 29.67 -3.96 -26.86
C PHE A 64 29.52 -3.17 -28.16
N THR A 65 30.61 -2.80 -28.83
CA THR A 65 30.57 -2.21 -30.18
C THR A 65 30.25 -3.26 -31.25
N ASP A 66 30.52 -4.54 -30.98
CA ASP A 66 30.17 -5.64 -31.87
C ASP A 66 28.69 -6.02 -31.73
N LYS A 67 27.95 -5.84 -32.83
CA LYS A 67 26.53 -6.23 -32.92
C LYS A 67 26.31 -7.72 -32.66
N THR A 68 27.32 -8.56 -32.82
CA THR A 68 27.27 -9.99 -32.52
C THR A 68 27.10 -10.23 -31.02
N VAL A 69 27.80 -9.47 -30.18
CA VAL A 69 27.67 -9.56 -28.73
C VAL A 69 26.27 -9.13 -28.28
N GLU A 70 25.78 -8.01 -28.82
CA GLU A 70 24.40 -7.55 -28.58
C GLU A 70 23.37 -8.62 -29.00
N LYS A 71 23.55 -9.24 -30.18
CA LYS A 71 22.67 -10.29 -30.68
C LYS A 71 22.69 -11.53 -29.79
N SER A 72 23.86 -11.94 -29.31
CA SER A 72 24.02 -13.07 -28.38
C SER A 72 23.27 -12.82 -27.07
N PHE A 73 23.40 -11.63 -26.49
CA PHE A 73 22.66 -11.29 -25.28
C PHE A 73 21.15 -11.23 -25.52
N LYS A 74 20.69 -10.63 -26.62
CA LYS A 74 19.26 -10.65 -26.98
C LYS A 74 18.73 -12.08 -27.11
N MET A 75 19.51 -12.97 -27.74
CA MET A 75 19.14 -14.38 -27.88
C MET A 75 19.09 -15.10 -26.53
N MET A 76 20.07 -14.85 -25.66
CA MET A 76 20.08 -15.35 -24.28
C MET A 76 18.84 -14.90 -23.51
N LYS A 77 18.52 -13.58 -23.53
CA LYS A 77 17.32 -13.04 -22.87
C LYS A 77 16.06 -13.75 -23.36
N ARG A 78 15.93 -13.93 -24.67
CA ARG A 78 14.80 -14.65 -25.27
C ARG A 78 14.75 -16.10 -24.78
N TYR A 79 15.86 -16.81 -24.79
CA TYR A 79 15.93 -18.21 -24.38
C TYR A 79 15.61 -18.42 -22.89
N CYS A 80 16.06 -17.49 -22.02
CA CYS A 80 15.68 -17.46 -20.62
C CYS A 80 14.16 -17.37 -20.44
N VAL A 81 13.51 -16.50 -21.22
CA VAL A 81 12.06 -16.29 -21.13
C VAL A 81 11.26 -17.43 -21.76
N THR A 82 11.70 -17.95 -22.91
CA THR A 82 10.90 -18.91 -23.70
C THR A 82 11.17 -20.36 -23.37
N GLU A 83 12.36 -20.73 -22.89
CA GLU A 83 12.75 -22.13 -22.69
C GLU A 83 13.13 -22.44 -21.24
N ILE A 84 13.98 -21.62 -20.59
CA ILE A 84 14.54 -21.96 -19.28
C ILE A 84 13.54 -21.72 -18.15
N PHE A 85 13.02 -20.50 -18.05
CA PHE A 85 12.12 -20.09 -16.96
C PHE A 85 10.66 -20.10 -17.39
N LYS A 86 10.35 -20.65 -18.56
CA LYS A 86 8.97 -20.77 -19.01
C LYS A 86 8.27 -21.84 -18.17
N ILE A 87 7.21 -21.42 -17.49
CA ILE A 87 6.26 -22.35 -16.89
C ILE A 87 5.21 -22.63 -17.96
N PRO A 88 5.10 -23.87 -18.48
CA PRO A 88 4.12 -24.20 -19.50
C PRO A 88 2.71 -23.90 -18.99
N THR A 89 1.84 -23.38 -19.85
CA THR A 89 0.43 -23.09 -19.50
C THR A 89 -0.36 -24.34 -19.12
N THR A 90 0.12 -25.52 -19.53
CA THR A 90 -0.43 -26.83 -19.14
C THR A 90 -0.06 -27.24 -17.71
N VAL A 91 0.94 -26.60 -17.10
CA VAL A 91 1.40 -26.88 -15.75
C VAL A 91 0.71 -25.94 -14.78
N THR A 92 -0.11 -26.49 -13.89
CA THR A 92 -0.64 -25.74 -12.75
C THR A 92 0.35 -25.82 -11.60
N LEU A 93 0.90 -24.67 -11.21
CA LEU A 93 1.74 -24.54 -10.03
C LEU A 93 1.01 -25.05 -8.77
N PRO A 94 1.69 -25.76 -7.86
CA PRO A 94 1.09 -26.27 -6.62
C PRO A 94 0.33 -25.20 -5.82
N GLU A 95 0.84 -23.96 -5.81
CA GLU A 95 0.23 -22.81 -5.15
C GLU A 95 -1.12 -22.43 -5.78
N CYS A 96 -1.23 -22.57 -7.11
CA CYS A 96 -2.43 -22.25 -7.88
C CYS A 96 -3.46 -23.38 -7.90
N LYS A 97 -3.14 -24.60 -7.45
CA LYS A 97 -4.07 -25.75 -7.45
C LYS A 97 -5.35 -25.46 -6.64
N LYS A 98 -5.23 -24.74 -5.53
CA LYS A 98 -6.40 -24.35 -4.70
C LYS A 98 -7.31 -23.35 -5.42
N MET A 99 -6.74 -22.39 -6.16
CA MET A 99 -7.51 -21.44 -6.98
C MET A 99 -8.20 -22.13 -8.16
N LEU A 100 -7.55 -23.09 -8.81
CA LEU A 100 -8.11 -23.80 -9.95
C LEU A 100 -9.31 -24.69 -9.57
N LEU A 101 -9.23 -25.33 -8.40
CA LEU A 101 -10.33 -26.11 -7.81
C LEU A 101 -11.54 -25.24 -7.42
N ALA A 102 -11.30 -24.00 -6.96
CA ALA A 102 -12.36 -23.04 -6.66
C ALA A 102 -13.02 -22.49 -7.94
N SER A 103 -12.22 -22.18 -8.97
CA SER A 103 -12.70 -21.60 -10.24
C SER A 103 -13.66 -22.53 -11.02
N THR A 104 -13.44 -23.85 -10.97
CA THR A 104 -14.25 -24.83 -11.72
C THR A 104 -15.55 -25.25 -11.03
N LYS A 105 -15.70 -25.06 -9.71
CA LYS A 105 -16.90 -25.49 -8.97
C LYS A 105 -17.79 -24.36 -8.48
N ASP A 106 -17.29 -23.13 -8.37
CA ASP A 106 -17.93 -22.10 -7.53
C ASP A 106 -18.31 -20.79 -8.23
N THR A 107 -18.48 -20.74 -9.56
CA THR A 107 -18.96 -19.48 -10.20
C THR A 107 -20.32 -19.03 -9.64
N LYS A 108 -21.18 -19.96 -9.22
CA LYS A 108 -22.45 -19.67 -8.52
C LYS A 108 -22.26 -19.26 -7.05
N ASN A 109 -21.30 -19.84 -6.34
CA ASN A 109 -21.04 -19.54 -4.93
C ASN A 109 -20.25 -18.24 -4.75
N GLN A 110 -19.38 -17.88 -5.70
CA GLN A 110 -18.66 -16.63 -5.73
C GLN A 110 -19.63 -15.44 -5.88
N SER A 111 -20.64 -15.56 -6.75
CA SER A 111 -21.72 -14.56 -6.86
C SER A 111 -22.53 -14.41 -5.55
N LYS A 112 -22.73 -15.50 -4.80
CA LYS A 112 -23.41 -15.44 -3.49
C LYS A 112 -22.54 -14.77 -2.44
N ALA A 113 -21.25 -15.10 -2.39
CA ALA A 113 -20.29 -14.48 -1.48
C ALA A 113 -20.11 -12.98 -1.75
N GLU A 114 -20.07 -12.57 -3.02
CA GLU A 114 -20.04 -11.16 -3.43
C GLU A 114 -21.31 -10.41 -3.00
N LYS A 115 -22.49 -11.02 -3.18
CA LYS A 115 -23.76 -10.45 -2.71
C LYS A 115 -23.81 -10.34 -1.19
N GLU A 116 -23.35 -11.35 -0.45
CA GLU A 116 -23.26 -11.30 1.01
C GLU A 116 -22.24 -10.26 1.49
N PHE A 117 -21.12 -10.12 0.79
CA PHE A 117 -20.11 -9.09 1.10
C PHE A 117 -20.69 -7.69 0.89
N ALA A 118 -21.34 -7.43 -0.25
CA ALA A 118 -22.00 -6.16 -0.52
C ALA A 118 -23.09 -5.84 0.52
N ALA A 119 -23.91 -6.82 0.90
CA ALA A 119 -24.94 -6.67 1.92
C ALA A 119 -24.35 -6.35 3.31
N LYS A 120 -23.26 -7.02 3.70
CA LYS A 120 -22.55 -6.73 4.96
C LYS A 120 -21.92 -5.33 4.94
N LEU A 121 -21.36 -4.92 3.81
CA LEU A 121 -20.75 -3.60 3.66
C LEU A 121 -21.79 -2.49 3.77
N GLU A 122 -22.96 -2.66 3.15
CA GLU A 122 -24.08 -1.72 3.30
C GLU A 122 -24.62 -1.69 4.73
N ARG A 123 -24.69 -2.84 5.41
CA ARG A 123 -25.06 -2.90 6.83
C ARG A 123 -24.08 -2.14 7.72
N ILE A 124 -22.77 -2.26 7.45
CA ILE A 124 -21.75 -1.49 8.18
C ILE A 124 -21.95 0.01 7.94
N ARG A 125 -22.24 0.43 6.70
CA ARG A 125 -22.52 1.84 6.37
C ARG A 125 -23.70 2.37 7.18
N LEU A 126 -24.82 1.64 7.22
CA LEU A 126 -26.01 2.01 7.98
C LEU A 126 -25.74 2.08 9.49
N LEU A 127 -24.97 1.13 10.03
CA LEU A 127 -24.58 1.15 11.45
C LEU A 127 -23.72 2.37 11.79
N ARG A 128 -22.79 2.77 10.91
CA ARG A 128 -21.99 4.00 11.10
C ARG A 128 -22.85 5.25 11.13
N ILE A 129 -23.83 5.36 10.23
CA ILE A 129 -24.80 6.47 10.24
C ILE A 129 -25.58 6.49 11.55
N LYS A 130 -26.04 5.32 12.02
CA LYS A 130 -26.79 5.21 13.26
C LYS A 130 -25.95 5.60 14.49
N ILE A 131 -24.68 5.23 14.52
CA ILE A 131 -23.75 5.64 15.60
C ILE A 131 -23.62 7.16 15.61
N LEU A 132 -23.42 7.79 14.45
CA LEU A 132 -23.31 9.25 14.36
C LEU A 132 -24.59 9.95 14.85
N GLN A 133 -25.76 9.45 14.46
CA GLN A 133 -27.04 9.98 14.95
C GLN A 133 -27.16 9.86 16.47
N LYS A 134 -26.77 8.71 17.05
CA LYS A 134 -26.79 8.52 18.51
C LYS A 134 -25.78 9.39 19.24
N GLN A 135 -24.62 9.65 18.65
CA GLN A 135 -23.66 10.60 19.22
C GLN A 135 -24.25 12.01 19.28
N ASN A 136 -24.87 12.47 18.19
CA ASN A 136 -25.53 13.78 18.15
C ASN A 136 -26.68 13.88 19.17
N GLU A 137 -27.48 12.81 19.33
CA GLU A 137 -28.53 12.76 20.36
C GLU A 137 -27.94 12.89 21.78
N ILE A 138 -26.84 12.18 22.06
CA ILE A 138 -26.14 12.25 23.36
C ILE A 138 -25.62 13.66 23.61
N ASP A 139 -24.97 14.27 22.62
CA ASP A 139 -24.41 15.61 22.75
C ASP A 139 -25.51 16.64 23.03
N SER A 140 -26.66 16.54 22.34
CA SER A 140 -27.82 17.40 22.60
C SER A 140 -28.42 17.21 24.00
N ILE A 141 -28.49 15.96 24.50
CA ILE A 141 -28.94 15.68 25.87
C ILE A 141 -27.95 16.25 26.90
N ASN A 142 -26.65 16.14 26.65
CA ASN A 142 -25.62 16.68 27.53
C ASN A 142 -25.71 18.21 27.61
N GLU A 143 -25.88 18.89 26.48
CA GLU A 143 -26.11 20.35 26.45
C GLU A 143 -27.34 20.74 27.27
N ALA A 144 -28.46 20.05 27.10
CA ALA A 144 -29.67 20.30 27.89
C ALA A 144 -29.45 20.06 29.39
N THR A 145 -28.68 19.03 29.74
CA THR A 145 -28.33 18.70 31.12
C THR A 145 -27.45 19.79 31.75
N GLU A 146 -26.50 20.33 30.99
CA GLU A 146 -25.64 21.43 31.44
C GLU A 146 -26.44 22.71 31.71
N VAL A 147 -27.38 23.05 30.83
CA VAL A 147 -28.30 24.19 31.05
C VAL A 147 -29.11 24.00 32.34
N LEU A 148 -29.69 22.83 32.54
CA LEU A 148 -30.46 22.52 33.76
C LEU A 148 -29.59 22.65 35.01
N HIS A 149 -28.33 22.20 34.95
CA HIS A 149 -27.40 22.30 36.09
C HIS A 149 -26.99 23.74 36.39
N ILE A 150 -26.84 24.59 35.37
CA ILE A 150 -26.62 26.05 35.56
C ILE A 150 -27.84 26.69 36.22
N MET A 151 -29.05 26.34 35.78
CA MET A 151 -30.29 26.85 36.37
C MET A 151 -30.43 26.42 37.84
N GLU A 152 -30.13 25.17 38.16
CA GLU A 152 -30.11 24.63 39.53
C GLU A 152 -29.15 25.43 40.43
N LYS A 153 -27.89 25.61 40.00
CA LYS A 153 -26.90 26.41 40.73
C LYS A 153 -27.32 27.87 40.91
N GLY A 154 -27.93 28.47 39.88
CA GLY A 154 -28.47 29.83 39.96
C GLY A 154 -29.57 29.94 41.02
N GLN A 155 -30.47 28.95 41.09
CA GLN A 155 -31.53 28.89 42.08
C GLN A 155 -30.97 28.69 43.50
N GLU A 156 -29.96 27.83 43.70
CA GLU A 156 -29.29 27.68 44.99
C GLU A 156 -28.63 28.96 45.47
N GLN A 157 -28.00 29.73 44.58
CA GLN A 157 -27.38 31.01 44.90
C GLN A 157 -28.43 32.06 45.32
N LEU A 158 -29.55 32.14 44.61
CA LEU A 158 -30.67 33.03 44.98
C LEU A 158 -31.26 32.67 46.35
N ILE A 159 -31.41 31.38 46.66
CA ILE A 159 -31.86 30.91 47.97
C ILE A 159 -30.85 31.28 49.07
N LYS A 160 -29.55 31.16 48.80
CA LYS A 160 -28.50 31.58 49.75
C LYS A 160 -28.50 33.08 49.99
N GLN A 161 -28.70 33.91 48.96
CA GLN A 161 -28.79 35.37 49.08
C GLN A 161 -30.07 35.83 49.82
N SER A 162 -31.20 35.16 49.60
CA SER A 162 -32.46 35.43 50.32
C SER A 162 -32.35 35.23 51.83
N LYS A 163 -31.44 34.37 52.31
CA LYS A 163 -31.17 34.14 53.73
C LYS A 163 -30.30 35.23 54.39
N VAL A 164 -29.65 36.10 53.61
CA VAL A 164 -28.71 37.13 54.09
C VAL A 164 -29.32 38.54 54.13
N VAL A 165 -30.52 38.75 53.56
CA VAL A 165 -31.25 40.02 53.71
C VAL A 165 -31.83 40.11 55.13
N PRO A 166 -31.46 41.11 55.96
CA PRO A 166 -32.03 41.26 57.29
C PRO A 166 -33.53 41.54 57.16
N LYS A 167 -34.35 40.87 57.98
CA LYS A 167 -35.75 41.26 58.17
C LYS A 167 -35.77 42.73 58.58
N SER A 168 -36.46 43.54 57.77
CA SER A 168 -36.79 44.95 58.01
C SER A 168 -37.02 45.26 59.49
N PRO A 169 -36.53 46.40 60.03
CA PRO A 169 -36.66 46.72 61.43
C PRO A 169 -38.13 46.91 61.82
N ASN A 170 -38.52 46.23 62.90
CA ASN A 170 -39.82 46.35 63.57
C ASN A 170 -40.26 47.82 63.67
N ARG A 171 -41.40 48.17 63.08
CA ARG A 171 -42.09 49.41 63.44
C ARG A 171 -42.56 49.27 64.89
N LEU A 172 -41.96 50.09 65.73
CA LEU A 172 -42.33 50.35 67.11
C LEU A 172 -43.84 50.57 67.24
N MET A 173 -44.39 49.95 68.28
CA MET A 173 -45.75 50.13 68.79
C MET A 173 -46.08 51.61 69.01
N SER A 174 -47.24 52.07 68.52
CA SER A 174 -47.90 53.27 69.05
C SER A 174 -48.67 52.88 70.32
N PRO A 175 -48.52 53.59 71.45
CA PRO A 175 -49.40 53.40 72.58
C PRO A 175 -50.75 54.10 72.32
N VAL A 176 -51.74 53.59 73.04
CA VAL A 176 -53.16 53.98 73.11
C VAL A 176 -53.39 55.48 73.22
#